data_AF-A0AAF0VVW6-F1
#
_entry.id   AF-A0AAF0VVW6-F1
#
_cell.length_a   1.000
_cell.length_b   1.000
_cell.length_c   1.000
_cell.angle_alpha   90.00
_cell.angle_beta   90.00
_cell.angle_gamma   90.00
#
_symmetry.space_group_name_H-M   'P 1'
#
loop_
_entity.id
_entity.type
_entity.pdbx_description
1 polymer ?
#
loop_
_entity_poly.entity_id
_entity_poly.type
_entity_poly.pdbx_seq_one_letter_code
_entity_poly.pdbx_strand_id
1 'polypeptide(L)'
;MSSTSEAPPVAAAREVIPFRERKGDIVLWIFFLVNVIFVTYQADIEQLVIRDPDNFTYPIWPPAYMIDFLHWYFANYDPLLYERPVWYTTIVIIDQVVYGPFYIAALYAFWKGKEWIRNWSIIWASVMLATVTVILGEEIAGPFASDHLPLVFATNASWLIVPVWVLIRMWREHPFTRPVTVEREK
;
A
#
# COMPACT_ATOMS: atom_id res chain seq x y z
N MET A 1 19.54 -29.53 -45.79
CA MET A 1 19.46 -28.30 -44.97
C MET A 1 19.11 -28.73 -43.55
N SER A 2 20.12 -28.91 -42.70
CA SER A 2 19.89 -29.26 -41.29
C SER A 2 19.47 -28.00 -40.55
N SER A 3 18.23 -27.96 -40.08
CA SER A 3 17.75 -26.97 -39.13
C SER A 3 18.44 -27.26 -37.79
N THR A 4 19.48 -26.49 -37.48
CA THR A 4 19.96 -26.35 -36.10
C THR A 4 18.86 -25.68 -35.31
N SER A 5 18.11 -26.48 -34.56
CA SER A 5 17.29 -26.01 -33.44
C SER A 5 18.21 -25.30 -32.47
N GLU A 6 18.25 -23.97 -32.52
CA GLU A 6 18.87 -23.16 -31.46
C GLU A 6 18.19 -23.56 -30.14
N ALA A 7 18.96 -24.17 -29.24
CA ALA A 7 18.51 -24.40 -27.89
C ALA A 7 18.08 -23.04 -27.30
N PRO A 8 16.94 -22.97 -26.59
CA PRO A 8 16.50 -21.72 -25.99
C PRO A 8 17.64 -21.13 -25.16
N PRO A 9 17.89 -19.81 -25.23
CA PRO A 9 19.00 -19.18 -24.53
C PRO A 9 18.92 -19.58 -23.07
N VAL A 10 19.99 -20.22 -22.56
CA VAL A 10 20.12 -20.60 -21.15
C VAL A 10 19.78 -19.36 -20.34
N ALA A 11 18.69 -19.41 -19.57
CA ALA A 11 18.23 -18.29 -18.77
C ALA A 11 19.42 -17.78 -17.97
N ALA A 12 19.89 -16.56 -18.29
CA ALA A 12 21.06 -16.00 -17.66
C ALA A 12 20.85 -16.04 -16.14
N ALA A 13 21.77 -16.67 -15.41
CA ALA A 13 21.70 -16.69 -13.95
C ALA A 13 21.50 -15.26 -13.45
N ARG A 14 20.53 -15.04 -12.55
CA ARG A 14 20.20 -13.71 -12.03
C ARG A 14 20.55 -13.64 -10.56
N GLU A 15 21.13 -12.53 -10.14
CA GLU A 15 21.42 -12.26 -8.73
C GLU A 15 20.52 -11.15 -8.18
N VAL A 16 20.19 -11.24 -6.90
CA VAL A 16 19.39 -10.23 -6.21
C VAL A 16 20.23 -8.99 -5.96
N ILE A 17 19.73 -7.83 -6.38
CA ILE A 17 20.37 -6.55 -6.10
C ILE A 17 20.23 -6.28 -4.59
N PRO A 18 21.34 -6.03 -3.87
CA PRO A 18 21.29 -5.77 -2.44
C PRO A 18 20.30 -4.65 -2.08
N PHE A 19 19.56 -4.81 -0.98
CA PHE A 19 18.50 -3.86 -0.61
C PHE A 19 19.03 -2.44 -0.40
N ARG A 20 20.27 -2.29 0.10
CA ARG A 20 20.94 -0.99 0.28
C ARG A 20 21.22 -0.26 -1.05
N GLU A 21 21.33 -0.99 -2.16
CA GLU A 21 21.53 -0.41 -3.49
C GLU A 21 20.20 0.01 -4.12
N ARG A 22 19.08 -0.52 -3.64
CA ARG A 22 17.72 -0.23 -4.13
C ARG A 22 17.08 0.91 -3.33
N LYS A 23 17.67 2.11 -3.39
CA LYS A 23 17.23 3.26 -2.58
C LYS A 23 15.73 3.59 -2.70
N GLY A 24 15.16 3.49 -3.91
CA GLY A 24 13.72 3.66 -4.11
C GLY A 24 12.87 2.61 -3.39
N ASP A 25 13.34 1.35 -3.35
CA ASP A 25 12.66 0.27 -2.66
C ASP A 25 12.66 0.48 -1.14
N ILE A 26 13.66 1.18 -0.59
CA ILE A 26 13.69 1.54 0.83
C ILE A 26 12.54 2.49 1.17
N VAL A 27 12.27 3.47 0.31
CA VAL A 27 11.15 4.42 0.52
C VAL A 27 9.81 3.69 0.46
N LEU A 28 9.63 2.82 -0.55
CA LEU A 28 8.43 1.98 -0.67
C LEU A 28 8.27 1.04 0.54
N TRP A 29 9.37 0.46 1.01
CA TRP A 29 9.37 -0.40 2.19
C TRP A 29 8.97 0.35 3.46
N ILE A 30 9.49 1.56 3.66
CA ILE A 30 9.08 2.43 4.79
C ILE A 30 7.61 2.78 4.69
N PHE A 31 7.12 3.10 3.49
CA PHE A 31 5.70 3.37 3.27
C PHE A 31 4.83 2.16 3.67
N PHE A 32 5.16 0.95 3.23
CA PHE A 32 4.43 -0.26 3.63
C PHE A 32 4.52 -0.52 5.14
N LEU A 33 5.66 -0.19 5.77
CA LEU A 33 5.84 -0.34 7.22
C LEU A 33 4.93 0.59 8.00
N VAL A 34 4.90 1.87 7.60
CA VAL A 34 4.02 2.87 8.22
C VAL A 34 2.56 2.47 8.03
N ASN A 35 2.19 2.02 6.83
CA ASN A 35 0.81 1.60 6.57
C ASN A 35 0.40 0.42 7.45
N VAL A 36 1.20 -0.64 7.52
CA VAL A 36 0.81 -1.80 8.32
C VAL A 36 0.79 -1.50 9.83
N ILE A 37 1.73 -0.70 10.35
CA ILE A 37 1.84 -0.45 11.79
C ILE A 37 0.85 0.62 12.27
N PHE A 38 0.68 1.69 11.51
CA PHE A 38 -0.05 2.87 11.95
C PHE A 38 -1.39 3.04 11.24
N VAL A 39 -1.45 2.85 9.92
CA VAL A 39 -2.66 3.14 9.16
C VAL A 39 -3.64 1.97 9.32
N THR A 40 -3.31 0.82 8.75
CA THR A 40 -4.18 -0.37 8.71
C THR A 40 -4.53 -0.85 10.12
N TYR A 41 -3.55 -1.34 10.88
CA TYR A 41 -3.83 -1.97 12.17
C TYR A 41 -3.94 -0.98 13.31
N GLN A 42 -4.14 0.32 13.07
CA GLN A 42 -4.33 1.27 14.15
C GLN A 42 -5.36 2.35 13.80
N ALA A 43 -5.16 3.15 12.75
CA ALA A 43 -6.16 4.13 12.34
C ALA A 43 -7.43 3.49 11.74
N ASP A 44 -7.28 2.52 10.86
CA ASP A 44 -8.39 1.93 10.10
C ASP A 44 -9.15 0.89 10.93
N ILE A 45 -8.43 0.05 11.70
CA ILE A 45 -9.09 -0.93 12.56
C ILE A 45 -9.97 -0.28 13.64
N GLU A 46 -9.62 0.93 14.09
CA GLU A 46 -10.43 1.73 15.02
C GLU A 46 -11.88 1.83 14.52
N GLN A 47 -12.05 2.07 13.23
CA GLN A 47 -13.35 2.29 12.61
C GLN A 47 -14.25 1.05 12.57
N LEU A 48 -13.66 -0.13 12.72
CA LEU A 48 -14.42 -1.39 12.81
C LEU A 48 -14.71 -1.77 14.25
N VAL A 49 -13.80 -1.43 15.17
CA VAL A 49 -13.93 -1.74 16.60
C VAL A 49 -14.89 -0.76 17.28
N ILE A 50 -14.83 0.52 16.93
CA ILE A 50 -15.70 1.59 17.42
C ILE A 50 -16.65 1.98 16.28
N ARG A 51 -17.89 1.49 16.37
CA ARG A 51 -18.91 1.76 15.35
C ARG A 51 -19.55 3.14 15.49
N ASP A 52 -19.68 3.62 16.72
CA ASP A 52 -20.31 4.89 17.06
C ASP A 52 -19.30 5.73 17.85
N PRO A 53 -18.67 6.75 17.23
CA PRO A 53 -17.70 7.62 17.89
C PRO A 53 -18.29 8.42 19.06
N ASP A 54 -19.60 8.67 19.06
CA ASP A 54 -20.28 9.43 20.11
C ASP A 54 -20.68 8.56 21.32
N ASN A 55 -20.68 7.23 21.15
CA ASN A 55 -21.12 6.30 22.19
C ASN A 55 -20.30 5.00 22.18
N PHE A 56 -19.09 5.06 22.73
CA PHE A 56 -18.20 3.92 22.83
C PHE A 56 -17.51 3.81 24.20
N THR A 57 -16.93 2.63 24.43
CA THR A 57 -15.98 2.41 25.51
C THR A 57 -14.62 2.08 24.91
N TYR A 58 -13.54 2.58 25.50
CA TYR A 58 -12.19 2.33 25.01
C TYR A 58 -11.89 0.82 24.90
N PRO A 59 -11.60 0.30 23.70
CA PRO A 59 -11.16 -1.07 23.50
C PRO A 59 -9.72 -1.26 23.99
N ILE A 60 -9.26 -2.51 23.99
CA ILE A 60 -7.85 -2.84 24.25
C ILE A 60 -6.95 -2.28 23.14
N TRP A 61 -7.48 -2.22 21.92
CA TRP A 61 -6.76 -1.75 20.74
C TRP A 61 -7.70 -1.04 19.77
N PRO A 62 -7.31 0.10 19.18
CA PRO A 62 -6.06 0.85 19.43
C PRO A 62 -5.95 1.43 20.85
N PRO A 63 -4.76 1.90 21.28
CA PRO A 63 -4.59 2.57 22.56
C PRO A 63 -5.45 3.83 22.67
N ALA A 64 -5.91 4.17 23.88
CA ALA A 64 -6.82 5.30 24.12
C ALA A 64 -6.34 6.63 23.52
N TYR A 65 -5.06 6.98 23.70
CA TYR A 65 -4.50 8.23 23.15
C TYR A 65 -4.59 8.31 21.62
N MET A 66 -4.55 7.15 20.94
CA MET A 66 -4.68 7.09 19.49
C MET A 66 -6.13 7.32 19.08
N ILE A 67 -7.07 6.69 19.78
CA ILE A 67 -8.50 6.88 19.55
C ILE A 67 -8.86 8.36 19.74
N ASP A 68 -8.41 8.97 20.83
CA ASP A 68 -8.66 10.39 21.11
C ASP A 68 -8.12 11.29 19.99
N PHE A 69 -6.91 10.99 19.49
CA PHE A 69 -6.32 11.72 18.36
C PHE A 69 -7.12 11.54 17.07
N LEU A 70 -7.52 10.30 16.74
CA LEU A 70 -8.28 9.99 15.53
C LEU A 70 -9.66 10.65 15.58
N HIS A 71 -10.39 10.54 16.69
CA HIS A 71 -11.70 11.16 16.87
C HIS A 71 -11.63 12.68 16.79
N TRP A 72 -10.62 13.29 17.40
CA TRP A 72 -10.36 14.72 17.23
C TRP A 72 -10.15 15.07 15.76
N TYR A 73 -9.31 14.32 15.03
CA TYR A 73 -9.04 14.60 13.63
C TYR A 73 -10.30 14.44 12.76
N PHE A 74 -11.04 13.34 12.91
CA PHE A 74 -12.27 13.05 12.16
C PHE A 74 -13.34 14.12 12.39
N ALA A 75 -13.60 14.46 13.66
CA ALA A 75 -14.62 15.46 14.00
C ALA A 75 -14.31 16.87 13.49
N ASN A 76 -13.03 17.21 13.28
CA ASN A 76 -12.62 18.57 12.89
C ASN A 76 -12.28 18.72 11.41
N TYR A 77 -11.82 17.67 10.74
CA TYR A 77 -11.25 17.80 9.40
C TYR A 77 -11.79 16.82 8.37
N ASP A 78 -12.34 15.68 8.82
CA ASP A 78 -12.65 14.57 7.93
C ASP A 78 -13.99 13.92 8.32
N PRO A 79 -15.12 14.56 7.94
CA PRO A 79 -16.45 14.10 8.31
C PRO A 79 -16.78 12.71 7.78
N LEU A 80 -16.19 12.30 6.65
CA LEU A 80 -16.38 10.97 6.09
C LEU A 80 -15.90 9.88 7.05
N LEU A 81 -14.72 10.07 7.64
CA LEU A 81 -14.16 9.13 8.63
C LEU A 81 -14.91 9.16 9.97
N TYR A 82 -15.59 10.27 10.28
CA TYR A 82 -16.44 10.38 11.46
C TYR A 82 -17.75 9.61 11.29
N GLU A 83 -18.43 9.83 10.16
CA GLU A 83 -19.75 9.28 9.86
C GLU A 83 -19.72 7.81 9.41
N ARG A 84 -18.59 7.35 8.86
CA ARG A 84 -18.29 5.92 8.59
C ARG A 84 -19.38 5.22 7.77
N PRO A 85 -19.77 5.74 6.59
CA PRO A 85 -20.77 5.09 5.76
C PRO A 85 -20.38 3.66 5.41
N VAL A 86 -21.38 2.80 5.15
CA VAL A 86 -21.18 1.35 4.95
C VAL A 86 -20.17 1.03 3.84
N TRP A 87 -20.15 1.81 2.76
CA TRP A 87 -19.19 1.60 1.68
C TRP A 87 -17.74 1.87 2.13
N TYR A 88 -17.53 2.87 2.99
CA TYR A 88 -16.21 3.24 3.51
C TYR A 88 -15.73 2.17 4.50
N THR A 89 -16.58 1.76 5.45
CA THR A 89 -16.23 0.67 6.37
C THR A 89 -16.01 -0.67 5.65
N THR A 90 -16.64 -0.89 4.49
CA THR A 90 -16.32 -2.03 3.62
C THR A 90 -14.92 -1.94 3.02
N ILE A 91 -14.47 -0.75 2.60
CA ILE A 91 -13.08 -0.52 2.19
C ILE A 91 -12.12 -0.76 3.35
N VAL A 92 -12.46 -0.31 4.56
CA VAL A 92 -11.66 -0.57 5.77
C VAL A 92 -11.53 -2.07 6.02
N ILE A 93 -12.60 -2.86 5.85
CA ILE A 93 -12.52 -4.32 5.94
C ILE A 93 -11.54 -4.88 4.90
N ILE A 94 -11.60 -4.40 3.65
CA ILE A 94 -10.66 -4.78 2.59
C ILE A 94 -9.22 -4.41 2.99
N ASP A 95 -9.01 -3.23 3.58
CA ASP A 95 -7.70 -2.80 4.07
C ASP A 95 -7.16 -3.80 5.11
N GLN A 96 -7.97 -4.21 6.08
CA GLN A 96 -7.55 -5.18 7.11
C GLN A 96 -7.22 -6.57 6.53
N VAL A 97 -8.03 -7.07 5.60
CA VAL A 97 -7.94 -8.48 5.15
C VAL A 97 -7.13 -8.68 3.87
N VAL A 98 -6.92 -7.62 3.08
CA VAL A 98 -6.18 -7.67 1.81
C VAL A 98 -4.93 -6.80 1.88
N TYR A 99 -5.06 -5.51 2.20
CA TYR A 99 -3.93 -4.59 2.16
C TYR A 99 -2.94 -4.85 3.29
N GLY A 100 -3.41 -5.08 4.52
CA GLY A 100 -2.58 -5.45 5.67
C GLY A 100 -1.69 -6.66 5.39
N PRO A 101 -2.25 -7.82 5.02
CA PRO A 101 -1.44 -8.99 4.63
C PRO A 101 -0.51 -8.73 3.45
N PHE A 102 -0.95 -7.96 2.45
CA PHE A 102 -0.09 -7.53 1.35
C PHE A 102 1.11 -6.70 1.84
N TYR A 103 0.92 -5.74 2.75
CA TYR A 103 2.01 -4.92 3.28
C TYR A 103 3.04 -5.78 4.01
N ILE A 104 2.62 -6.75 4.82
CA ILE A 104 3.53 -7.69 5.49
C ILE A 104 4.33 -8.50 4.46
N ALA A 105 3.65 -9.04 3.45
CA ALA A 105 4.26 -9.75 2.33
C ALA A 105 5.27 -8.87 1.56
N ALA A 106 4.90 -7.61 1.30
CA ALA A 106 5.72 -6.64 0.60
C ALA A 106 6.97 -6.27 1.41
N LEU A 107 6.86 -6.09 2.73
CA LEU A 107 8.00 -5.84 3.60
C LEU A 107 9.06 -6.94 3.49
N TYR A 108 8.63 -8.20 3.52
CA TYR A 108 9.53 -9.33 3.34
C TYR A 108 10.11 -9.38 1.92
N ALA A 109 9.25 -9.27 0.90
CA ALA A 109 9.64 -9.46 -0.48
C ALA A 109 10.56 -8.34 -1.00
N PHE A 110 10.29 -7.08 -0.65
CA PHE A 110 11.16 -5.96 -1.01
C PHE A 110 12.51 -6.06 -0.30
N TRP A 111 12.52 -6.41 0.99
CA TRP A 111 13.77 -6.59 1.73
C TRP A 111 14.64 -7.71 1.12
N LYS A 112 14.04 -8.86 0.78
CA LYS A 112 14.75 -10.02 0.22
C LYS A 112 14.84 -10.05 -1.30
N GLY A 113 14.26 -9.08 -2.00
CA GLY A 113 14.23 -9.02 -3.47
C GLY A 113 13.48 -10.20 -4.11
N LYS A 114 12.34 -10.60 -3.56
CA LYS A 114 11.54 -11.74 -4.05
C LYS A 114 10.58 -11.30 -5.15
N GLU A 115 10.69 -11.90 -6.34
CA GLU A 115 9.97 -11.44 -7.53
C GLU A 115 8.49 -11.82 -7.56
N TRP A 116 8.06 -12.83 -6.78
CA TRP A 116 6.66 -13.25 -6.72
C TRP A 116 5.70 -12.12 -6.29
N ILE A 117 6.19 -11.12 -5.53
CA ILE A 117 5.38 -9.99 -5.07
C ILE A 117 5.00 -9.05 -6.22
N ARG A 118 5.67 -9.13 -7.38
CA ARG A 118 5.50 -8.18 -8.49
C ARG A 118 4.04 -8.06 -8.91
N ASN A 119 3.39 -9.18 -9.22
CA ASN A 119 2.01 -9.17 -9.70
C ASN A 119 1.04 -8.70 -8.61
N TRP A 120 1.27 -9.11 -7.36
CA TRP A 120 0.49 -8.63 -6.21
C TRP A 120 0.65 -7.13 -5.97
N SER A 121 1.85 -6.58 -6.20
CA SER A 121 2.13 -5.15 -6.08
C SER A 121 1.39 -4.34 -7.14
N ILE A 122 1.29 -4.89 -8.36
CA ILE A 122 0.51 -4.27 -9.44
C ILE A 122 -0.98 -4.28 -9.09
N ILE A 123 -1.52 -5.43 -8.66
CA ILE A 123 -2.92 -5.55 -8.24
C ILE A 123 -3.22 -4.57 -7.10
N TRP A 124 -2.41 -4.60 -6.04
CA TRP A 124 -2.57 -3.69 -4.90
C TRP A 124 -2.56 -2.23 -5.36
N ALA A 125 -1.59 -1.83 -6.19
CA ALA A 125 -1.47 -0.45 -6.63
C ALA A 125 -2.68 -0.01 -7.48
N SER A 126 -3.18 -0.87 -8.36
CA SER A 126 -4.38 -0.58 -9.16
C SER A 126 -5.63 -0.42 -8.29
N VAL A 127 -5.86 -1.32 -7.35
CA VAL A 127 -7.05 -1.26 -6.47
C VAL A 127 -6.93 -0.09 -5.50
N MET A 128 -5.73 0.21 -4.98
CA MET A 128 -5.49 1.38 -4.12
C MET A 128 -5.84 2.69 -4.83
N LEU A 129 -5.39 2.86 -6.09
CA LEU A 129 -5.73 4.05 -6.87
C LEU A 129 -7.23 4.21 -7.09
N ALA A 130 -7.93 3.11 -7.40
CA ALA A 130 -9.39 3.14 -7.52
C ALA A 130 -10.05 3.51 -6.18
N THR A 131 -9.60 2.90 -5.09
CA THR A 131 -10.12 3.12 -3.73
C THR A 131 -10.00 4.58 -3.30
N VAL A 132 -8.79 5.15 -3.40
CA VAL A 132 -8.53 6.53 -3.00
C VAL A 132 -9.25 7.52 -3.90
N THR A 133 -9.42 7.20 -5.18
CA THR A 133 -10.20 8.03 -6.10
C THR A 133 -11.66 8.09 -5.68
N VAL A 134 -12.25 6.98 -5.25
CA VAL A 134 -13.63 6.94 -4.71
C VAL A 134 -13.72 7.75 -3.42
N ILE A 135 -12.77 7.56 -2.49
CA ILE A 135 -12.71 8.32 -1.23
C ILE A 135 -12.66 9.82 -1.52
N LEU A 136 -11.72 10.27 -2.34
CA LEU A 136 -11.60 11.69 -2.71
C LEU A 136 -12.83 12.21 -3.45
N GLY A 137 -13.52 11.37 -4.22
CA GLY A 137 -14.80 11.74 -4.84
C GLY A 137 -15.87 12.08 -3.81
N GLU A 138 -15.99 11.27 -2.76
CA GLU A 138 -16.90 11.55 -1.63
C GLU A 138 -16.47 12.80 -0.86
N GLU A 139 -15.17 12.95 -0.60
CA GLU A 139 -14.63 14.12 0.10
C GLU A 139 -14.93 15.44 -0.60
N ILE A 140 -15.02 15.43 -1.94
CA ILE A 140 -15.26 16.62 -2.76
C ILE A 140 -16.75 16.91 -2.95
N ALA A 141 -17.56 15.88 -3.18
CA ALA A 141 -18.93 16.04 -3.68
C ALA A 141 -19.97 15.15 -2.99
N GLY A 142 -19.55 14.31 -2.05
CA GLY A 142 -20.41 13.42 -1.29
C GLY A 142 -21.20 14.13 -0.20
N PRO A 143 -22.15 13.42 0.43
CA PRO A 143 -22.92 13.93 1.57
C PRO A 143 -22.04 14.30 2.79
N PHE A 144 -20.84 13.73 2.89
CA PHE A 144 -19.89 13.96 3.98
C PHE A 144 -18.62 14.69 3.50
N ALA A 145 -18.76 15.54 2.48
CA ALA A 145 -17.65 16.30 1.93
C ALA A 145 -16.95 17.16 2.99
N SER A 146 -15.62 17.19 2.96
CA SER A 146 -14.82 17.97 3.89
C SER A 146 -14.72 19.44 3.46
N ASP A 147 -14.92 20.36 4.41
CA ASP A 147 -14.62 21.79 4.22
C ASP A 147 -13.09 22.06 4.19
N HIS A 148 -12.27 21.06 4.49
CA HIS A 148 -10.82 21.12 4.60
C HIS A 148 -10.10 20.32 3.51
N LEU A 149 -10.61 20.38 2.27
CA LEU A 149 -10.07 19.64 1.12
C LEU A 149 -8.53 19.66 0.99
N PRO A 150 -7.80 20.80 1.11
CA PRO A 150 -6.35 20.78 0.98
C PRO A 150 -5.65 19.86 1.99
N LEU A 151 -6.18 19.76 3.21
CA LEU A 151 -5.66 18.88 4.24
C LEU A 151 -5.96 17.42 3.91
N VAL A 152 -7.21 17.11 3.55
CA VAL A 152 -7.65 15.76 3.13
C VAL A 152 -6.85 15.27 1.91
N PHE A 153 -6.60 16.14 0.93
CA PHE A 153 -5.73 15.82 -0.19
C PHE A 153 -4.28 15.60 0.26
N ALA A 154 -3.76 16.43 1.16
CA ALA A 154 -2.39 16.28 1.65
C ALA A 154 -2.18 14.97 2.42
N THR A 155 -3.15 14.57 3.24
CA THR A 155 -3.11 13.28 3.94
C THR A 155 -3.21 12.13 2.93
N ASN A 156 -4.15 12.19 1.98
CA ASN A 156 -4.35 11.13 0.99
C ASN A 156 -3.30 11.07 -0.13
N ALA A 157 -2.49 12.12 -0.33
CA ALA A 157 -1.56 12.24 -1.46
C ALA A 157 -0.59 11.05 -1.57
N SER A 158 -0.15 10.50 -0.44
CA SER A 158 0.76 9.37 -0.43
C SER A 158 0.15 8.13 -1.11
N TRP A 159 -1.14 7.88 -0.92
CA TRP A 159 -1.88 6.78 -1.55
C TRP A 159 -2.30 7.05 -2.99
N LEU A 160 -2.02 8.24 -3.55
CA LEU A 160 -2.05 8.48 -4.99
C LEU A 160 -0.67 8.29 -5.62
N ILE A 161 0.36 8.87 -5.00
CA ILE A 161 1.71 8.93 -5.57
C ILE A 161 2.41 7.57 -5.49
N VAL A 162 2.33 6.90 -4.34
CA VAL A 162 3.08 5.66 -4.10
C VAL A 162 2.59 4.51 -4.98
N PRO A 163 1.28 4.26 -5.15
CA PRO A 163 0.81 3.24 -6.08
C PRO A 163 1.25 3.46 -7.52
N VAL A 164 1.22 4.70 -8.02
CA VAL A 164 1.76 5.04 -9.35
C VAL A 164 3.25 4.70 -9.43
N TRP A 165 4.01 5.04 -8.40
CA TRP A 165 5.43 4.69 -8.33
C TRP A 165 5.64 3.17 -8.29
N VAL A 166 4.83 2.42 -7.54
CA VAL A 166 4.88 0.95 -7.50
C VAL A 166 4.62 0.35 -8.88
N LEU A 167 3.63 0.86 -9.63
CA LEU A 167 3.35 0.41 -10.99
C LEU A 167 4.55 0.62 -11.92
N ILE A 168 5.16 1.80 -11.88
CA ILE A 168 6.38 2.12 -12.65
C ILE A 168 7.53 1.20 -12.22
N ARG A 169 7.70 1.01 -10.91
CA ARG A 169 8.79 0.21 -10.33
C ARG A 169 8.69 -1.27 -10.68
N MET A 170 7.47 -1.79 -10.78
CA MET A 170 7.16 -3.18 -11.13
C MET A 170 6.97 -3.40 -12.63
N TRP A 171 7.15 -2.37 -13.46
CA TRP A 171 6.98 -2.47 -14.91
C TRP A 171 7.87 -3.55 -15.53
N ARG A 172 9.13 -3.65 -15.07
CA ARG A 172 10.09 -4.67 -15.53
C ARG A 172 9.71 -6.05 -14.97
N GLU A 173 9.93 -7.10 -15.76
CA GLU A 173 9.65 -8.49 -15.38
C GLU A 173 10.46 -8.95 -14.15
N HIS A 174 11.73 -8.53 -14.09
CA HIS A 174 12.64 -8.85 -13.00
C HIS A 174 13.03 -7.59 -12.24
N PRO A 175 12.15 -7.07 -11.36
CA PRO A 175 12.35 -5.77 -10.72
C PRO A 175 13.47 -5.79 -9.68
N PHE A 176 13.82 -6.95 -9.11
CA PHE A 176 14.74 -7.02 -7.96
C PHE A 176 16.10 -7.64 -8.28
N THR A 177 16.27 -8.19 -9.48
CA THR A 177 17.44 -8.97 -9.86
C THR A 177 18.12 -8.41 -11.09
N ARG A 178 19.41 -8.67 -11.25
CA ARG A 178 20.19 -8.35 -12.46
C ARG A 178 20.82 -9.61 -13.06
N PRO A 179 21.05 -9.67 -14.38
CA PRO A 179 21.78 -10.78 -15.00
C PRO A 179 23.22 -10.84 -14.48
N VAL A 180 23.72 -12.05 -14.23
CA VAL A 180 25.13 -12.31 -13.94
C VAL A 180 25.88 -12.34 -15.27
N THR A 181 26.80 -11.41 -15.47
CA THR A 181 27.72 -11.43 -16.61
C THR A 181 28.74 -12.55 -16.41
N VAL A 182 28.58 -13.64 -17.16
CA VAL A 182 29.61 -14.68 -17.24
C VAL A 182 30.64 -14.19 -18.26
N GLU A 183 31.81 -13.73 -17.80
CA GLU A 183 32.96 -13.57 -18.70
C GLU A 183 33.31 -14.96 -19.24
N ARG A 184 33.18 -15.16 -20.55
CA ARG A 184 33.73 -16.34 -21.19
C ARG A 184 35.25 -16.23 -21.08
N GLU A 185 35.87 -17.08 -20.26
CA GLU A 185 37.31 -17.33 -20.37
C GLU A 185 37.63 -17.68 -21.83
N LYS A 186 38.60 -16.95 -22.40
CA LYS A 186 39.06 -17.11 -23.79
C LYS A 186 39.88 -18.37 -23.96
#